data_AF-A0A450TRA5-F1
#
_entry.id   AF-A0A450TRA5-F1
#
_cell.length_a   1.000
_cell.length_b   1.000
_cell.length_c   1.000
_cell.angle_alpha   90.00
_cell.angle_beta   90.00
_cell.angle_gamma   90.00
#
_symmetry.space_group_name_H-M   'P 1'
#
loop_
_entity.id
_entity.type
_entity.pdbx_description
1 polymer ?
#
loop_
_entity_poly.entity_id
_entity_poly.type
_entity_poly.pdbx_seq_one_letter_code
_entity_poly.pdbx_strand_id
1 'polypeptide(L)' 'MSYRLNFVSPAWNEWKKLDPPIQSQLGKKLKKCRALPHIPGNRLYGRDFRGLDNVYPTFRT' A
#
# COMPACT_ATOMS: atom_id res chain seq x y z
N MET A 1 5.17 12.22 -10.18
CA MET A 1 4.99 10.78 -10.50
C MET A 1 4.14 10.17 -9.39
N SER A 2 2.91 9.70 -9.66
CA SER A 2 2.02 9.15 -8.63
C SER A 2 1.66 7.71 -9.00
N TYR A 3 1.90 6.77 -8.09
CA TYR A 3 1.62 5.36 -8.33
C TYR A 3 0.10 5.14 -8.34
N ARG A 4 -0.42 4.15 -9.08
CA ARG A 4 -1.84 3.78 -8.98
C ARG A 4 -2.04 2.87 -7.76
N LEU A 5 -3.01 3.20 -6.92
CA LEU A 5 -3.36 2.38 -5.75
C LEU A 5 -4.40 1.34 -6.18
N ASN A 6 -4.05 0.07 -6.05
CA ASN A 6 -4.96 -1.07 -6.26
C ASN A 6 -4.97 -1.92 -4.98
N PHE A 7 -6.15 -2.43 -4.62
CA PHE A 7 -6.29 -3.41 -3.55
C PHE A 7 -6.46 -4.80 -4.16
N VAL A 8 -5.81 -5.78 -3.55
CA VAL A 8 -6.20 -7.18 -3.76
C VAL A 8 -7.55 -7.43 -3.10
N SER A 9 -8.36 -8.33 -3.68
CA SER A 9 -9.71 -8.65 -3.19
C SER A 9 -9.80 -8.90 -1.67
N PRO A 10 -8.92 -9.70 -1.03
CA PRO A 10 -8.98 -9.88 0.43
C PRO A 10 -8.73 -8.58 1.20
N ALA A 11 -7.73 -7.79 0.81
CA ALA A 11 -7.40 -6.53 1.48
C ALA A 11 -8.52 -5.48 1.34
N TRP A 12 -9.25 -5.48 0.22
CA TRP A 12 -10.40 -4.60 0.05
C TRP A 12 -11.56 -4.97 0.97
N ASN A 13 -11.80 -6.27 1.18
CA ASN A 13 -12.81 -6.74 2.11
C ASN A 13 -12.45 -6.39 3.56
N GLU A 14 -11.18 -6.49 3.94
CA GLU A 14 -10.70 -6.05 5.25
C GLU A 14 -10.83 -4.55 5.43
N TRP A 15 -10.47 -3.75 4.42
CA TRP A 15 -10.62 -2.30 4.44
C TRP A 15 -12.06 -1.87 4.76
N LYS A 16 -13.04 -2.51 4.13
CA LYS A 16 -14.47 -2.22 4.34
C LYS A 16 -14.96 -2.54 5.75
N LYS A 17 -14.31 -3.47 6.46
CA LYS A 17 -14.68 -3.85 7.83
C LYS A 17 -14.16 -2.88 8.89
N LEU A 18 -13.22 -1.99 8.53
CA LEU A 18 -12.67 -1.02 9.46
C LEU A 18 -13.66 0.09 9.79
N ASP A 19 -13.60 0.60 11.03
CA ASP A 19 -14.40 1.75 11.42
C ASP A 19 -14.05 3.03 10.60
N PRO A 20 -15.03 3.90 10.33
CA PRO A 20 -14.83 5.15 9.58
C PRO A 20 -13.63 6.01 10.02
N PRO A 21 -13.36 6.24 11.33
CA PRO A 21 -12.17 7.01 11.75
C PRO A 21 -10.86 6.33 11.35
N ILE A 22 -10.77 5.00 11.44
CA ILE A 22 -9.57 4.23 11.09
C ILE A 22 -9.34 4.29 9.58
N GLN A 23 -10.40 4.12 8.78
CA GLN A 23 -10.32 4.26 7.33
C GLN A 23 -9.81 5.66 6.92
N SER A 24 -10.29 6.72 7.57
CA SER A 24 -9.82 8.09 7.32
C SER A 24 -8.34 8.27 7.64
N GLN A 25 -7.89 7.75 8.79
CA GLN A 25 -6.50 7.85 9.22
C GLN A 25 -5.55 7.08 8.27
N LEU A 26 -5.89 5.84 7.94
CA LEU A 26 -5.10 5.01 7.02
C LEU A 26 -5.17 5.56 5.59
N GLY A 27 -6.31 6.11 5.17
CA GLY A 27 -6.48 6.71 3.84
C GLY A 27 -5.53 7.89 3.62
N LYS A 28 -5.31 8.70 4.66
CA LYS A 28 -4.29 9.77 4.64
C LYS A 28 -2.88 9.20 4.47
N LYS A 29 -2.54 8.11 5.15
CA LYS A 29 -1.23 7.44 5.02
C LYS A 29 -1.05 6.83 3.62
N LEU A 30 -2.08 6.16 3.08
CA LEU A 30 -2.07 5.60 1.73
C LEU A 30 -1.83 6.67 0.67
N LYS A 31 -2.46 7.84 0.79
CA LYS A 31 -2.21 8.98 -0.12
C LYS A 31 -0.75 9.45 -0.09
N LYS A 32 -0.12 9.47 1.09
CA LYS A 32 1.31 9.81 1.24
C LYS A 32 2.20 8.73 0.60
N CYS A 33 1.94 7.45 0.90
CA CYS A 33 2.66 6.33 0.29
C CYS A 33 2.50 6.29 -1.23
N ARG A 34 1.37 6.72 -1.78
CA ARG A 34 1.13 6.80 -3.22
C ARG A 34 2.10 7.76 -3.93
N ALA A 35 2.58 8.80 -3.25
CA ALA A 35 3.54 9.74 -3.80
C ALA A 35 4.98 9.18 -3.73
N LEU A 36 5.35 8.57 -2.60
CA LEU A 36 6.66 7.97 -2.36
C LEU A 36 6.49 6.59 -1.70
N PRO A 37 6.30 5.52 -2.49
CA PRO A 37 5.99 4.19 -1.95
C PRO A 37 7.20 3.53 -1.29
N HIS A 38 8.43 3.90 -1.68
CA HIS A 38 9.65 3.35 -1.12
C HIS A 38 10.11 4.19 0.08
N ILE A 39 9.69 3.77 1.29
CA ILE A 39 10.07 4.39 2.55
C ILE A 39 10.99 3.41 3.28
N PRO A 40 12.31 3.67 3.40
CA PRO A 40 13.26 2.70 3.97
C PRO A 40 12.90 2.23 5.39
N GLY A 41 12.40 3.12 6.23
CA GLY A 41 11.97 2.79 7.61
C GLY A 41 10.74 1.88 7.69
N ASN A 42 9.95 1.80 6.61
CA ASN A 42 8.74 0.97 6.55
C ASN A 42 8.96 -0.30 5.72
N ARG A 43 10.21 -0.62 5.37
CA ARG A 43 10.53 -1.82 4.61
C ARG A 43 10.13 -3.06 5.41
N LEU A 44 9.38 -3.95 4.79
CA LEU A 44 9.05 -5.25 5.37
C LEU A 44 10.28 -6.17 5.29
N TYR A 45 10.58 -6.88 6.37
CA TYR A 45 11.66 -7.85 6.46
C TYR A 45 11.08 -9.25 6.65
N GLY A 46 11.67 -10.26 6.02
CA GLY A 46 11.21 -11.66 6.10
C GLY A 46 11.36 -12.40 4.77
N ARG A 47 11.39 -13.73 4.81
CA ARG A 47 11.54 -14.56 3.59
C ARG A 47 10.35 -14.39 2.65
N ASP A 48 9.14 -14.26 3.19
CA ASP A 48 7.89 -14.09 2.43
C ASP A 48 7.73 -12.71 1.80
N PHE A 49 8.53 -11.73 2.22
CA PHE A 49 8.47 -10.35 1.75
C PHE A 49 9.66 -9.96 0.86
N ARG A 50 10.59 -10.90 0.63
CA ARG A 50 11.79 -10.67 -0.19
C ARG A 50 11.37 -10.55 -1.67
N GLY A 51 11.56 -9.38 -2.27
CA GLY A 51 11.18 -9.10 -3.66
C GLY A 51 9.88 -8.30 -3.81
N LEU A 52 9.09 -8.11 -2.74
CA LEU A 52 7.88 -7.27 -2.80
C LEU A 52 8.15 -5.78 -3.05
N ASP A 53 9.40 -5.36 -2.91
CA ASP A 53 9.90 -4.07 -3.41
C ASP A 53 9.76 -3.92 -4.93
N ASN A 54 9.65 -5.02 -5.67
CA ASN A 54 9.55 -5.07 -7.15
C ASN A 54 8.30 -5.77 -7.69
N VAL A 55 7.40 -6.30 -6.83
CA VAL A 55 6.30 -7.20 -7.24
C VAL A 55 5.05 -6.49 -7.73
N TYR A 56 4.84 -5.22 -7.41
CA TYR A 56 3.83 -4.44 -8.10
C TYR A 56 4.46 -3.88 -9.38
N PRO A 57 4.11 -4.39 -10.57
CA PRO A 57 4.64 -3.86 -11.81
C PRO A 57 4.30 -2.38 -11.81
N THR A 58 5.34 -1.56 -11.90
CA THR A 58 5.17 -0.16 -12.23
C THR A 58 4.46 -0.14 -13.59
N PHE A 59 3.15 0.05 -13.59
CA PHE A 59 2.43 0.47 -14.79
C PHE A 59 2.91 1.90 -15.08
N ARG A 60 4.12 1.97 -15.63
CA ARG A 60 4.75 3.15 -16.19
C ARG A 60 4.03 3.37 -17.53
N THR A 61 3.13 4.35 -17.55
CA THR A 61 2.68 4.96 -18.81
C THR A 61 3.83 5.77 -19.39
#